data_AF-A0A2V7QK09-F1
#
_entry.id   AF-A0A2V7QK09-F1
#
_cell.length_a   1.000
_cell.length_b   1.000
_cell.length_c   1.000
_cell.angle_alpha   90.00
_cell.angle_beta   90.00
_cell.angle_gamma   90.00
#
_symmetry.space_group_name_H-M   'P 1'
#
loop_
_entity.id
_entity.type
_entity.pdbx_description
1 polymer ?
#
loop_
_entity_poly.entity_id
_entity_poly.type
_entity_poly.pdbx_seq_one_letter_code
_entity_poly.pdbx_strand_id
1 'polypeptide(L)'
;MVRATDTAAVIQFDAVTYHLFRDVLTPGTVHSVSVADTQLTVGGRTRQVFVSWSGGQPRSFSYTPTATPETLTVTLARSHQVHYTATSGGTISGSVPSDTFVTDGTPVTLMATDTSVVRTFQGWAGDTVTKNLSVTLPMGRPYSVRAVFLETFNTVDVVSQLLNGSSALTAAQLTDLDQLGNNSGEFDLGDFLAWVQATGAPLTAQQRARVSAAKRKGASR
;
A
#
# COMPACT_ATOMS: atom_id res chain seq x y z
N MET A 1 -12.88 -25.93 3.83
CA MET A 1 -12.44 -24.66 4.48
C MET A 1 -11.03 -24.38 4.00
N VAL A 2 -10.86 -23.45 3.06
CA VAL A 2 -9.54 -23.10 2.51
C VAL A 2 -8.86 -22.21 3.53
N ARG A 3 -7.94 -22.76 4.33
CA ARG A 3 -6.97 -21.92 5.04
C ARG A 3 -5.98 -21.43 3.99
N ALA A 4 -5.88 -20.13 3.79
CA ALA A 4 -4.82 -19.58 2.97
C ALA A 4 -3.48 -20.09 3.51
N THR A 5 -2.81 -20.96 2.75
CA THR A 5 -1.37 -21.18 2.92
C THR A 5 -0.72 -19.85 2.61
N ASP A 6 -0.48 -19.05 3.65
CA ASP A 6 0.27 -17.81 3.52
C ASP A 6 1.71 -18.19 3.18
N THR A 7 2.03 -18.23 1.89
CA THR A 7 3.33 -18.66 1.36
C THR A 7 4.47 -17.73 1.76
N ALA A 8 4.20 -16.60 2.41
CA ALA A 8 5.22 -15.67 2.88
C ALA A 8 5.71 -15.97 4.30
N ALA A 9 4.92 -16.67 5.13
CA ALA A 9 5.36 -17.07 6.46
C ALA A 9 6.46 -18.14 6.36
N VAL A 10 7.45 -18.09 7.23
CA VAL A 10 8.51 -19.10 7.34
C VAL A 10 8.45 -19.85 8.66
N ILE A 11 8.85 -21.10 8.62
CA ILE A 11 9.12 -21.96 9.78
C ILE A 11 10.59 -22.40 9.72
N GLN A 12 11.10 -22.97 10.80
CA GLN A 12 12.40 -23.63 10.81
C GLN A 12 12.24 -25.10 11.15
N PHE A 13 12.94 -25.94 10.40
CA PHE A 13 13.12 -27.36 10.68
C PHE A 13 14.64 -27.61 10.73
N ASP A 14 15.15 -28.05 11.88
CA ASP A 14 16.59 -28.21 12.13
C ASP A 14 17.40 -26.95 11.78
N ALA A 15 16.89 -25.81 12.26
CA ALA A 15 17.41 -24.46 12.01
C ALA A 15 17.41 -23.99 10.54
N VAL A 16 16.98 -24.82 9.58
CA VAL A 16 16.82 -24.44 8.18
C VAL A 16 15.42 -23.86 7.95
N THR A 17 15.37 -22.73 7.24
CA THR A 17 14.13 -21.99 6.99
C THR A 17 13.35 -22.55 5.81
N TYR A 18 12.04 -22.74 5.99
CA TYR A 18 11.13 -23.21 4.96
C TYR A 18 9.81 -22.43 4.99
N HIS A 19 9.20 -22.22 3.82
CA HIS A 19 7.78 -21.83 3.73
C HIS A 19 6.85 -23.04 3.84
N LEU A 20 7.37 -24.22 3.51
CA LEU A 20 6.71 -25.51 3.61
C LEU A 20 7.79 -26.57 3.67
N PHE A 21 7.78 -27.40 4.70
CA PHE A 21 8.67 -28.56 4.81
C PHE A 21 7.89 -29.83 4.48
N ARG A 22 8.47 -30.70 3.63
CA ARG A 22 7.93 -32.01 3.29
C ARG A 22 9.10 -32.97 3.12
N ASP A 23 9.15 -34.00 3.94
CA ASP A 23 10.17 -35.04 3.85
C ASP A 23 9.69 -36.35 4.49
N VAL A 24 10.43 -37.43 4.26
CA VAL A 24 10.28 -38.71 4.95
C VAL A 24 11.37 -38.80 6.01
N LEU A 25 10.96 -38.70 7.27
CA LEU A 25 11.89 -38.73 8.40
C LEU A 25 12.06 -40.15 8.95
N THR A 26 13.24 -40.47 9.44
CA THR A 26 13.52 -41.75 10.11
C THR A 26 12.78 -41.80 11.45
N PRO A 27 11.92 -42.81 11.72
CA PRO A 27 11.21 -42.88 12.98
C PRO A 27 12.14 -42.89 14.21
N GLY A 28 11.80 -42.12 15.23
CA GLY A 28 12.57 -42.03 16.48
C GLY A 28 13.73 -41.03 16.48
N THR A 29 14.07 -40.40 15.35
CA THR A 29 15.05 -39.29 15.33
C THR A 29 14.43 -38.04 15.94
N VAL A 30 15.24 -37.20 16.59
CA VAL A 30 14.73 -35.95 17.19
C VAL A 30 15.08 -34.78 16.27
N HIS A 31 14.07 -34.01 15.91
CA HIS A 31 14.18 -32.81 15.09
C HIS A 31 13.72 -31.59 15.88
N SER A 32 14.23 -30.42 15.52
CA SER A 32 13.75 -29.13 16.04
C SER A 32 12.76 -28.51 15.06
N VAL A 33 11.60 -28.10 15.57
CA VAL A 33 10.60 -27.34 14.81
C VAL A 33 10.38 -26.02 15.52
N SER A 34 10.47 -24.92 14.78
CA SER A 34 10.23 -23.60 15.35
C SER A 34 9.64 -22.61 14.35
N VAL A 35 9.12 -21.52 14.87
CA VAL A 35 8.66 -20.37 14.10
C VAL A 35 9.05 -19.10 14.84
N ALA A 36 9.35 -18.01 14.13
CA ALA A 36 9.55 -16.72 14.77
C ALA A 36 8.25 -16.25 15.44
N ASP A 37 8.36 -15.56 16.57
CA ASP A 37 7.19 -15.08 17.33
C ASP A 37 6.40 -14.06 16.51
N THR A 38 7.13 -13.14 15.88
CA THR A 38 6.61 -12.16 14.94
C THR A 38 7.37 -12.25 13.63
N GLN A 39 6.65 -12.25 12.52
CA GLN A 39 7.20 -12.15 11.17
C GLN A 39 6.58 -10.96 10.45
N LEU A 40 7.43 -10.25 9.71
CA LEU A 40 7.01 -9.14 8.87
C LEU A 40 7.17 -9.54 7.40
N THR A 41 6.09 -9.41 6.64
CA THR A 41 6.03 -9.75 5.21
C THR A 41 5.51 -8.54 4.43
N VAL A 42 5.50 -8.63 3.09
CA VAL A 42 5.00 -7.57 2.20
C VAL A 42 5.71 -6.22 2.48
N GLY A 43 7.05 -6.22 2.40
CA GLY A 43 7.86 -5.03 2.66
C GLY A 43 7.73 -4.47 4.07
N GLY A 44 7.40 -5.31 5.06
CA GLY A 44 7.22 -4.89 6.45
C GLY A 44 5.80 -4.49 6.82
N ARG A 45 4.82 -4.57 5.90
CA ARG A 45 3.49 -4.01 6.09
C ARG A 45 2.42 -5.04 6.46
N THR A 46 2.77 -6.32 6.47
CA THR A 46 1.95 -7.39 7.04
C THR A 46 2.69 -8.00 8.20
N ARG A 47 2.02 -8.13 9.35
CA ARG A 47 2.57 -8.73 10.57
C ARG A 47 1.82 -10.01 10.87
N GLN A 48 2.57 -11.09 11.02
CA GLN A 48 2.11 -12.41 11.42
C GLN A 48 2.67 -12.70 12.82
N VAL A 49 1.80 -13.02 13.78
CA VAL A 49 2.18 -13.33 15.16
C VAL A 49 1.81 -14.77 15.47
N PHE A 50 2.72 -15.51 16.10
CA PHE A 50 2.48 -16.89 16.51
C PHE A 50 1.27 -17.03 17.44
N VAL A 51 0.42 -18.01 17.15
CA VAL A 51 -0.69 -18.39 18.04
C VAL A 51 -0.42 -19.78 18.61
N SER A 52 -0.29 -20.78 17.74
CA SER A 52 -0.05 -22.16 18.14
C SER A 52 0.43 -22.99 16.97
N TRP A 53 1.09 -24.10 17.29
CA TRP A 53 1.18 -25.24 16.39
C TRP A 53 0.02 -26.20 16.64
N SER A 54 -0.25 -27.08 15.67
CA SER A 54 -1.16 -28.21 15.83
C SER A 54 -0.82 -29.01 17.09
N GLY A 55 -1.84 -29.47 17.82
CA GLY A 55 -1.66 -30.13 19.11
C GLY A 55 -1.28 -29.19 20.26
N GLY A 56 -1.27 -27.88 20.05
CA GLY A 56 -0.99 -26.90 21.11
C GLY A 56 0.49 -26.75 21.45
N GLN A 57 1.39 -27.21 20.58
CA GLN A 57 2.83 -27.12 20.82
C GLN A 57 3.29 -25.66 20.92
N PRO A 58 4.32 -25.38 21.76
CA PRO A 58 4.88 -24.04 21.90
C PRO A 58 5.60 -23.61 20.62
N ARG A 59 5.99 -22.33 20.56
CA ARG A 59 6.64 -21.72 19.39
C ARG A 59 7.85 -22.49 18.86
N SER A 60 8.59 -23.15 19.74
CA SER A 60 9.73 -24.01 19.42
C SER A 60 9.63 -25.28 20.26
N PHE A 61 9.78 -26.44 19.63
CA PHE A 61 9.69 -27.74 20.30
C PHE A 61 10.52 -28.82 19.60
N SER A 62 10.79 -29.91 20.30
CA SER A 62 11.37 -31.12 19.73
C SER A 62 10.28 -32.00 19.15
N TYR A 63 10.49 -32.46 17.92
CA TYR A 63 9.60 -33.35 17.20
C TYR A 63 10.27 -34.70 16.99
N THR A 64 9.58 -35.78 17.34
CA THR A 64 10.04 -37.16 17.12
C THR A 64 9.03 -37.86 16.21
N PRO A 65 9.35 -38.10 14.93
CA PRO A 65 8.45 -38.72 13.98
C PRO A 65 8.25 -40.20 14.32
N THR A 66 7.07 -40.70 13.98
CA THR A 66 6.71 -42.11 14.10
C THR A 66 6.52 -42.73 12.71
N ALA A 67 6.19 -44.02 12.64
CA ALA A 67 5.91 -44.68 11.36
C ALA A 67 4.60 -44.20 10.69
N THR A 68 3.77 -43.42 11.39
CA THR A 68 2.51 -42.88 10.84
C THR A 68 2.73 -41.49 10.26
N PRO A 69 2.27 -41.22 9.02
CA PRO A 69 2.33 -39.86 8.45
C PRO A 69 1.59 -38.84 9.32
N GLU A 70 2.18 -37.66 9.49
CA GLU A 70 1.64 -36.57 10.29
C GLU A 70 1.76 -35.23 9.53
N THR A 71 0.91 -34.27 9.88
CA THR A 71 1.02 -32.90 9.39
C THR A 71 1.03 -31.93 10.58
N LEU A 72 2.14 -31.21 10.73
CA LEU A 72 2.24 -30.10 11.66
C LEU A 72 1.76 -28.81 10.99
N THR A 73 0.84 -28.10 11.63
CA THR A 73 0.29 -26.83 11.11
C THR A 73 0.56 -25.71 12.10
N VAL A 74 1.19 -24.63 11.66
CA VAL A 74 1.29 -23.40 12.44
C VAL A 74 0.07 -22.51 12.17
N THR A 75 -0.49 -21.94 13.23
CA THR A 75 -1.50 -20.88 13.16
C THR A 75 -0.86 -19.56 13.55
N LEU A 76 -1.01 -18.56 12.67
CA LEU A 76 -0.50 -17.21 12.86
C LEU A 76 -1.67 -16.22 12.80
N ALA A 77 -1.74 -15.29 13.75
CA ALA A 77 -2.64 -14.16 13.69
C ALA A 77 -2.07 -13.10 12.75
N ARG A 78 -2.90 -12.54 11.87
CA ARG A 78 -2.46 -11.56 10.86
C ARG A 78 -2.98 -10.17 11.18
N SER A 79 -2.15 -9.18 10.87
CA SER A 79 -2.52 -7.76 10.87
C SER A 79 -1.81 -7.05 9.72
N HIS A 80 -2.45 -6.02 9.18
CA HIS A 80 -1.99 -5.27 8.02
C HIS A 80 -1.87 -3.79 8.35
N GLN A 81 -0.83 -3.16 7.83
CA GLN A 81 -0.59 -1.74 8.05
C GLN A 81 -1.49 -0.88 7.16
N VAL A 82 -2.19 0.07 7.76
CA VAL A 82 -2.83 1.17 7.03
C VAL A 82 -1.88 2.35 7.02
N HIS A 83 -1.59 2.90 5.85
CA HIS A 83 -0.83 4.13 5.68
C HIS A 83 -1.70 5.13 4.93
N TYR A 84 -1.77 6.36 5.43
CA TYR A 84 -2.48 7.41 4.72
C TYR A 84 -1.82 8.77 4.85
N THR A 85 -1.94 9.57 3.79
CA THR A 85 -1.40 10.93 3.71
C THR A 85 -2.43 11.86 3.09
N ALA A 86 -2.28 13.16 3.30
CA ALA A 86 -3.07 14.19 2.63
C ALA A 86 -2.13 15.12 1.85
N THR A 87 -2.57 15.62 0.70
CA THR A 87 -1.94 16.80 0.10
C THR A 87 -2.31 18.05 0.91
N SER A 88 -1.64 19.17 0.62
CA SER A 88 -1.90 20.45 1.26
C SER A 88 -3.38 20.86 1.15
N GLY A 89 -3.94 21.44 2.23
CA GLY A 89 -5.27 22.04 2.23
C GLY A 89 -6.40 21.21 2.87
N GLY A 90 -6.06 20.05 3.42
CA GLY A 90 -6.98 19.29 4.25
C GLY A 90 -6.28 18.35 5.21
N THR A 91 -7.10 17.61 5.96
CA THR A 91 -6.64 16.61 6.92
C THR A 91 -7.44 15.31 6.78
N ILE A 92 -6.92 14.24 7.35
CA ILE A 92 -7.61 12.95 7.44
C ILE A 92 -7.82 12.61 8.91
N SER A 93 -9.05 12.31 9.30
CA SER A 93 -9.35 11.59 10.54
C SER A 93 -9.58 10.12 10.22
N GLY A 94 -8.77 9.23 10.81
CA GLY A 94 -8.93 7.78 10.70
C GLY A 94 -9.48 7.17 11.99
N SER A 95 -10.18 6.03 11.86
CA SER A 95 -10.59 5.23 13.03
C SER A 95 -9.39 4.63 13.79
N VAL A 96 -8.21 4.62 13.17
CA VAL A 96 -6.90 4.36 13.78
C VAL A 96 -5.87 5.34 13.19
N PRO A 97 -4.76 5.64 13.89
CA PRO A 97 -3.67 6.44 13.33
C PRO A 97 -3.02 5.81 12.09
N SER A 98 -2.40 6.64 11.24
CA SER A 98 -1.58 6.15 10.13
C SER A 98 -0.44 5.27 10.65
N ASP A 99 -0.01 4.33 9.81
CA ASP A 99 1.06 3.36 10.03
C ASP A 99 0.78 2.33 11.14
N THR A 100 -0.47 2.24 11.58
CA THR A 100 -0.95 1.24 12.53
C THR A 100 -1.17 -0.12 11.85
N PHE A 101 -0.74 -1.21 12.51
CA PHE A 101 -1.14 -2.56 12.15
C PHE A 101 -2.52 -2.89 12.71
N VAL A 102 -3.45 -3.15 11.80
CA VAL A 102 -4.84 -3.46 12.11
C VAL A 102 -5.08 -4.94 11.84
N THR A 103 -5.79 -5.62 12.75
CA THR A 103 -6.13 -7.05 12.60
C THR A 103 -6.79 -7.34 11.26
N ASP A 104 -6.41 -8.47 10.66
CA ASP A 104 -6.93 -8.94 9.37
C ASP A 104 -8.46 -8.95 9.34
N GLY A 105 -9.03 -8.32 8.30
CA GLY A 105 -10.48 -8.19 8.09
C GLY A 105 -11.16 -7.05 8.86
N THR A 106 -10.50 -6.40 9.82
CA THR A 106 -11.10 -5.27 10.54
C THR A 106 -11.28 -4.06 9.61
N PRO A 107 -12.46 -3.41 9.57
CA PRO A 107 -12.65 -2.22 8.76
C PRO A 107 -11.94 -1.00 9.37
N VAL A 108 -11.26 -0.22 8.54
CA VAL A 108 -10.72 1.11 8.89
C VAL A 108 -11.48 2.17 8.11
N THR A 109 -12.09 3.13 8.81
CA THR A 109 -12.78 4.25 8.17
C THR A 109 -11.91 5.49 8.23
N LEU A 110 -11.72 6.13 7.08
CA LEU A 110 -11.01 7.40 6.93
C LEU A 110 -11.97 8.46 6.41
N MET A 111 -11.90 9.67 6.97
CA MET A 111 -12.70 10.81 6.56
C MET A 111 -11.78 11.99 6.26
N ALA A 112 -11.94 12.55 5.06
CA ALA A 112 -11.25 13.75 4.62
C ALA A 112 -12.02 15.00 5.05
N THR A 113 -11.28 16.01 5.53
CA THR A 113 -11.82 17.31 5.93
C THR A 113 -11.02 18.42 5.30
N ASP A 114 -11.68 19.29 4.53
CA ASP A 114 -11.08 20.51 4.00
C ASP A 114 -10.68 21.43 5.15
N THR A 115 -9.46 21.97 5.11
CA THR A 115 -8.98 22.98 6.07
C THR A 115 -8.57 24.28 5.38
N SER A 116 -8.64 24.30 4.04
CA SER A 116 -8.34 25.45 3.21
C SER A 116 -9.62 26.09 2.66
N VAL A 117 -9.52 27.38 2.33
CA VAL A 117 -10.57 28.11 1.60
C VAL A 117 -10.40 28.09 0.08
N VAL A 118 -9.21 27.70 -0.42
CA VAL A 118 -8.92 27.65 -1.87
C VAL A 118 -8.74 26.22 -2.38
N ARG A 119 -8.45 25.25 -1.50
CA ARG A 119 -8.33 23.83 -1.85
C ARG A 119 -9.52 23.06 -1.34
N THR A 120 -10.00 22.13 -2.14
CA THR A 120 -11.13 21.25 -1.82
C THR A 120 -10.78 19.80 -2.10
N PHE A 121 -11.41 18.90 -1.36
CA PHE A 121 -11.26 17.47 -1.56
C PHE A 121 -11.71 17.04 -2.97
N GLN A 122 -10.79 16.42 -3.70
CA GLN A 122 -11.03 15.89 -5.05
C GLN A 122 -11.29 14.39 -5.06
N GLY A 123 -10.76 13.68 -4.06
CA GLY A 123 -10.90 12.23 -3.95
C GLY A 123 -9.77 11.56 -3.19
N TRP A 124 -9.94 10.27 -2.97
CA TRP A 124 -8.90 9.35 -2.53
C TRP A 124 -8.13 8.80 -3.74
N ALA A 125 -6.83 8.64 -3.57
CA ALA A 125 -5.93 7.99 -4.54
C ALA A 125 -5.08 6.90 -3.84
N GLY A 126 -4.34 6.12 -4.64
CA GLY A 126 -3.51 5.01 -4.16
C GLY A 126 -4.25 3.67 -4.31
N ASP A 127 -4.26 2.87 -3.24
CA ASP A 127 -4.90 1.55 -3.23
C ASP A 127 -6.44 1.59 -3.36
N THR A 128 -7.04 2.76 -3.13
CA THR A 128 -8.48 3.01 -3.28
C THR A 128 -8.70 4.33 -3.98
N VAL A 129 -9.58 4.35 -4.99
CA VAL A 129 -9.95 5.55 -5.76
C VAL A 129 -11.45 5.80 -5.62
N THR A 130 -11.82 6.90 -4.98
CA THR A 130 -13.22 7.32 -4.82
C THR A 130 -13.32 8.81 -4.53
N LYS A 131 -14.44 9.44 -4.89
CA LYS A 131 -14.74 10.84 -4.60
C LYS A 131 -15.54 11.06 -3.31
N ASN A 132 -15.89 9.98 -2.60
CA ASN A 132 -16.57 10.09 -1.32
C ASN A 132 -15.61 10.64 -0.27
N LEU A 133 -16.05 11.62 0.53
CA LEU A 133 -15.27 12.19 1.63
C LEU A 133 -14.85 11.13 2.65
N SER A 134 -15.67 10.10 2.83
CA SER A 134 -15.41 8.95 3.70
C SER A 134 -15.16 7.69 2.89
N VAL A 135 -14.16 6.91 3.30
CA VAL A 135 -13.81 5.60 2.72
C VAL A 135 -13.60 4.57 3.83
N THR A 136 -14.07 3.35 3.60
CA THR A 136 -13.83 2.21 4.50
C THR A 136 -12.94 1.19 3.81
N LEU A 137 -11.80 0.89 4.44
CA LEU A 137 -10.81 -0.07 3.98
C LEU A 137 -11.02 -1.40 4.74
N PRO A 138 -11.44 -2.49 4.08
CA PRO A 138 -11.49 -3.80 4.71
C PRO A 138 -10.07 -4.34 4.77
N MET A 139 -9.43 -4.29 5.95
CA MET A 139 -8.00 -4.57 6.13
C MET A 139 -7.63 -6.05 5.93
N GLY A 140 -7.83 -6.59 4.72
CA GLY A 140 -7.37 -7.93 4.29
C GLY A 140 -6.00 -7.91 3.59
N ARG A 141 -5.42 -6.72 3.47
CA ARG A 141 -4.09 -6.44 2.95
C ARG A 141 -3.62 -5.08 3.47
N PRO A 142 -2.34 -4.73 3.36
CA PRO A 142 -1.90 -3.37 3.62
C PRO A 142 -2.53 -2.38 2.62
N TYR A 143 -2.85 -1.18 3.09
CA TYR A 143 -3.37 -0.10 2.24
C TYR A 143 -2.48 1.14 2.35
N SER A 144 -2.16 1.75 1.21
CA SER A 144 -1.62 3.11 1.09
C SER A 144 -2.62 3.96 0.34
N VAL A 145 -3.23 4.93 1.02
CA VAL A 145 -4.17 5.87 0.39
C VAL A 145 -3.77 7.31 0.61
N ARG A 146 -4.17 8.19 -0.30
CA ARG A 146 -3.91 9.62 -0.22
C ARG A 146 -5.21 10.40 -0.38
N ALA A 147 -5.53 11.28 0.55
CA ALA A 147 -6.58 12.28 0.33
C ALA A 147 -6.01 13.43 -0.50
N VAL A 148 -6.64 13.71 -1.63
CA VAL A 148 -6.22 14.76 -2.55
C VAL A 148 -7.08 15.99 -2.34
N PHE A 149 -6.45 17.05 -1.85
CA PHE A 149 -6.98 18.40 -1.75
C PHE A 149 -6.24 19.28 -2.75
N LEU A 150 -7.00 19.93 -3.64
CA LEU A 150 -6.43 20.78 -4.68
C LEU A 150 -7.30 22.02 -4.87
N GLU A 151 -6.66 23.12 -5.25
CA GLU A 151 -7.36 24.23 -5.85
C GLU A 151 -7.82 23.89 -7.26
N THR A 152 -8.79 24.64 -7.78
CA THR A 152 -9.22 24.46 -9.16
C THR A 152 -8.20 25.09 -10.09
N PHE A 153 -7.50 24.26 -10.86
CA PHE A 153 -6.56 24.72 -11.86
C PHE A 153 -7.25 24.98 -13.21
N ASN A 154 -6.86 26.05 -13.88
CA ASN A 154 -7.17 26.23 -15.29
C ASN A 154 -6.34 25.24 -16.12
N THR A 155 -7.02 24.36 -16.87
CA THR A 155 -6.37 23.34 -17.71
C THR A 155 -5.41 23.94 -18.72
N VAL A 156 -5.69 25.14 -19.24
CA VAL A 156 -4.81 25.83 -20.19
C VAL A 156 -3.49 26.21 -19.54
N ASP A 157 -3.50 26.66 -18.29
CA ASP A 157 -2.30 27.08 -17.57
C ASP A 157 -1.43 25.88 -17.21
N VAL A 158 -2.04 24.79 -16.72
CA VAL A 158 -1.31 23.54 -16.41
C VAL A 158 -0.66 22.93 -17.66
N VAL A 159 -1.37 22.92 -18.79
CA VAL A 159 -0.80 22.44 -20.06
C VAL A 159 0.28 23.39 -20.60
N SER A 160 0.09 24.70 -20.48
CA SER A 160 1.09 25.69 -20.91
C SER A 160 2.36 25.58 -20.08
N GLN A 161 2.24 25.34 -18.77
CA GLN A 161 3.37 25.09 -17.90
C GLN A 161 4.18 23.88 -18.37
N LEU A 162 3.52 22.76 -18.66
CA LEU A 162 4.20 21.53 -19.10
C LEU A 162 4.92 21.71 -20.44
N LEU A 163 4.30 22.43 -21.39
CA LEU A 163 4.80 22.52 -22.75
C LEU A 163 5.80 23.65 -22.97
N ASN A 164 5.63 24.77 -22.26
CA ASN A 164 6.38 26.00 -22.49
C ASN A 164 7.29 26.37 -21.30
N GLY A 165 7.17 25.68 -20.16
CA GLY A 165 7.90 26.00 -18.93
C GLY A 165 7.47 27.30 -18.25
N SER A 166 6.44 27.97 -18.77
CA SER A 166 5.92 29.24 -18.26
C SER A 166 4.41 29.31 -18.44
N SER A 167 3.71 29.69 -17.38
CA SER A 167 2.26 29.85 -17.32
C SER A 167 1.88 30.90 -16.27
N ALA A 168 0.57 31.12 -16.08
CA ALA A 168 0.05 31.92 -14.96
C ALA A 168 0.07 31.19 -13.61
N LEU A 169 0.57 29.94 -13.54
CA LEU A 169 0.65 29.20 -12.28
C LEU A 169 1.66 29.84 -11.32
N THR A 170 1.23 29.99 -10.06
CA THR A 170 2.08 30.45 -8.97
C THR A 170 3.05 29.35 -8.50
N ALA A 171 4.11 29.72 -7.77
CA ALA A 171 5.02 28.74 -7.19
C ALA A 171 4.30 27.73 -6.28
N ALA A 172 3.33 28.19 -5.47
CA ALA A 172 2.54 27.31 -4.61
C ALA A 172 1.70 26.29 -5.42
N GLN A 173 1.14 26.74 -6.55
CA GLN A 173 0.40 25.88 -7.48
C GLN A 173 1.29 24.81 -8.11
N LEU A 174 2.53 25.16 -8.46
CA LEU A 174 3.51 24.19 -8.97
C LEU A 174 3.90 23.17 -7.90
N THR A 175 4.10 23.62 -6.66
CA THR A 175 4.34 22.72 -5.52
C THR A 175 3.17 21.78 -5.26
N ASP A 176 1.92 22.25 -5.38
CA ASP A 176 0.74 21.39 -5.21
C ASP A 176 0.66 20.31 -6.30
N LEU A 177 1.00 20.66 -7.55
CA LEU A 177 1.04 19.71 -8.66
C LEU A 177 2.17 18.68 -8.48
N ASP A 178 3.35 19.11 -8.04
CA ASP A 178 4.49 18.24 -7.71
C ASP A 178 4.15 17.28 -6.56
N GLN A 179 3.54 17.77 -5.47
CA GLN A 179 3.09 16.95 -4.34
C GLN A 179 2.03 15.90 -4.73
N LEU A 180 1.20 16.21 -5.73
CA LEU A 180 0.21 15.30 -6.25
C LEU A 180 0.82 14.16 -7.07
N GLY A 181 1.90 14.46 -7.79
CA GLY A 181 2.61 13.53 -8.65
C GLY A 181 3.73 12.78 -7.96
N ASN A 182 4.95 12.96 -8.45
CA ASN A 182 6.12 12.21 -8.01
C ASN A 182 6.95 12.95 -6.94
N ASN A 183 6.59 14.18 -6.60
CA ASN A 183 7.25 15.02 -5.62
C ASN A 183 8.76 15.11 -5.86
N SER A 184 9.14 15.35 -7.12
CA SER A 184 10.52 15.46 -7.59
C SER A 184 11.12 16.85 -7.38
N GLY A 185 10.30 17.83 -7.00
CA GLY A 185 10.70 19.21 -6.71
C GLY A 185 10.54 20.18 -7.87
N GLU A 186 10.20 19.68 -9.06
CA GLU A 186 9.85 20.48 -10.24
C GLU A 186 8.63 19.89 -10.92
N PHE A 187 7.74 20.76 -11.42
CA PHE A 187 6.57 20.30 -12.16
C PHE A 187 6.96 19.62 -13.48
N ASP A 188 6.64 18.33 -13.60
CA ASP A 188 6.97 17.52 -14.75
C ASP A 188 5.76 16.79 -15.37
N LEU A 189 6.04 15.87 -16.30
CA LEU A 189 5.03 15.08 -16.98
C LEU A 189 4.33 14.08 -16.04
N GLY A 190 5.04 13.54 -15.06
CA GLY A 190 4.46 12.67 -14.02
C GLY A 190 3.40 13.42 -13.22
N ASP A 191 3.71 14.64 -12.79
CA ASP A 191 2.80 15.52 -12.04
C ASP A 191 1.57 15.90 -12.86
N PHE A 192 1.79 16.26 -14.12
CA PHE A 192 0.69 16.52 -15.05
C PHE A 192 -0.26 15.32 -15.16
N LEU A 193 0.26 14.11 -15.27
CA LEU A 193 -0.56 12.91 -15.39
C LEU A 193 -1.31 12.59 -14.10
N ALA A 194 -0.66 12.77 -12.95
CA ALA A 194 -1.30 12.62 -11.66
C ALA A 194 -2.46 13.63 -11.49
N TRP A 195 -2.26 14.87 -11.93
CA TRP A 195 -3.31 15.89 -11.97
C TRP A 195 -4.48 15.52 -12.88
N VAL A 196 -4.22 15.06 -14.10
CA VAL A 196 -5.26 14.60 -15.03
C VAL A 196 -6.04 13.43 -14.42
N GLN A 197 -5.35 12.47 -13.79
CA GLN A 197 -5.98 11.32 -13.15
C GLN A 197 -6.84 11.72 -11.95
N ALA A 198 -6.36 12.62 -11.09
CA ALA A 198 -7.07 13.06 -9.90
C ALA A 198 -8.32 13.91 -10.23
N THR A 199 -8.23 14.78 -11.22
CA THR A 199 -9.28 15.75 -11.54
C THR A 199 -10.21 15.32 -12.67
N GLY A 200 -9.76 14.43 -13.56
CA GLY A 200 -10.44 14.13 -14.81
C GLY A 200 -10.36 15.27 -15.83
N ALA A 201 -9.28 16.06 -15.79
CA ALA A 201 -9.12 17.28 -16.58
C ALA A 201 -9.48 17.11 -18.08
N PRO A 202 -10.35 17.97 -18.64
CA PRO A 202 -10.82 17.84 -20.02
C PRO A 202 -9.78 18.39 -21.01
N LEU A 203 -8.82 17.55 -21.41
CA LEU A 203 -7.82 17.90 -22.43
C LEU A 203 -8.44 17.92 -23.83
N THR A 204 -8.08 18.90 -24.66
CA THR A 204 -8.42 18.90 -26.10
C THR A 204 -7.59 17.85 -26.87
N ALA A 205 -8.01 17.50 -28.09
CA ALA A 205 -7.24 16.58 -28.95
C ALA A 205 -5.82 17.10 -29.24
N GLN A 206 -5.68 18.41 -29.44
CA GLN A 206 -4.39 19.05 -29.68
C GLN A 206 -3.48 18.98 -28.44
N GLN A 207 -4.03 19.25 -27.25
CA GLN A 207 -3.27 19.14 -26.00
C GLN A 207 -2.84 17.70 -25.73
N ARG A 208 -3.74 16.71 -25.93
CA ARG A 208 -3.40 15.29 -25.84
C ARG A 208 -2.26 14.89 -26.79
N ALA A 209 -2.30 15.37 -28.03
CA ALA A 209 -1.25 15.07 -29.01
C ALA A 209 0.11 15.63 -28.58
N ARG A 210 0.14 16.86 -28.05
CA ARG A 210 1.37 17.49 -27.55
C ARG A 210 1.94 16.79 -26.32
N VAL A 211 1.08 16.41 -25.36
CA VAL A 211 1.49 15.63 -24.18
C VAL A 211 2.05 14.27 -24.59
N SER A 212 1.40 13.56 -25.52
CA SER A 212 1.89 12.28 -26.05
C SER A 212 3.19 12.42 -26.85
N ALA A 213 3.47 13.56 -27.47
CA ALA A 213 4.75 13.84 -28.09
C ALA A 213 5.85 14.09 -27.04
N ALA A 214 5.55 14.82 -25.96
CA ALA A 214 6.46 15.04 -24.85
C ALA A 214 6.83 13.71 -24.14
N LYS A 215 5.86 12.82 -23.91
CA LYS A 215 6.07 11.45 -23.39
C LYS A 215 7.12 10.68 -24.19
N ARG A 216 7.00 10.69 -25.52
CA ARG A 216 7.90 9.94 -26.42
C ARG A 216 9.34 10.48 -26.39
N LYS A 217 9.50 11.80 -26.26
CA LYS A 217 10.83 12.44 -26.14
C LYS A 217 11.49 12.15 -24.78
N GLY A 218 10.72 12.11 -23.70
CA GLY A 218 11.23 11.77 -22.37
C GLY A 218 11.68 10.32 -22.20
N ALA A 219 11.00 9.37 -22.88
CA ALA A 219 11.32 7.94 -22.82
C ALA A 219 12.53 7.51 -23.68
N SER A 220 13.12 8.43 -24.46
CA SER A 220 14.28 8.18 -25.33
C SER A 220 15.60 8.70 -24.73
N ARG A 221 15.63 8.97 -23.41
CA ARG A 221 16.81 9.41 -22.66
C ARG A 221 17.18 8.38 -21.60
#